data_AF-A0A2E3XPB2-F1
#
_entry.id   AF-A0A2E3XPB2-F1
#
_cell.length_a   1.000
_cell.length_b   1.000
_cell.length_c   1.000
_cell.angle_alpha   90.00
_cell.angle_beta   90.00
_cell.angle_gamma   90.00
#
_symmetry.space_group_name_H-M   'P 1'
#
loop_
_entity.id
_entity.type
_entity.pdbx_description
1 polymer ?
#
loop_
_entity_poly.entity_id
_entity_poly.type
_entity_poly.pdbx_seq_one_letter_code
_entity_poly.pdbx_strand_id
1 'polypeptide(L)'
;MEWENLKSYIDKILSFSHCSFSRERILNFEQERVSTDCSGIIHLLLELINNESIPKSYKAFEIYNHLLLSTHSSSYIHHVREGMVLLWKKKSPPKSGDTGHCCIVYQAPIEVVSSRKGRREFEIEIFEVSKNANGPQRRKIRIQTDLCGRMMGVLWNKWKQTNLIVHDTFSQNRPKCVKCKRVISLCYCFLLPQNPWSSPPITIIRHPSELKHPLGSVKILENSFNGLEILDTEIVNQHSFSKKVALIYPSEKAIEWDDFKIQNKEEIENFQFILLDGTWKKTKKILYSNSWLQSIPHLKIQRDQLPQYKIRKELSSEHYSTLEVFSELWTKIDSQARYKGARLEEIFNFVIDHQLNKIGADKYNHNYQHYPGFIKRK
;
A
#
# COMPACT_ATOMS: atom_id res chain seq x y z
N MET A 1 4.99 12.55 11.31
CA MET A 1 5.96 13.60 10.97
C MET A 1 5.31 14.88 11.42
N GLU A 2 5.90 15.53 12.41
CA GLU A 2 5.30 16.71 13.01
C GLU A 2 5.43 17.87 12.03
N TRP A 3 4.32 18.60 11.84
CA TRP A 3 4.22 19.83 11.05
C TRP A 3 5.43 20.76 11.26
N GLU A 4 5.97 20.80 12.48
CA GLU A 4 7.16 21.57 12.87
C GLU A 4 8.39 21.33 11.99
N ASN A 5 8.66 20.10 11.56
CA ASN A 5 9.81 19.83 10.69
C ASN A 5 9.61 20.42 9.29
N LEU A 6 8.43 20.24 8.70
CA LEU A 6 8.09 20.83 7.40
C LEU A 6 8.06 22.36 7.50
N LYS A 7 7.49 22.90 8.58
CA LYS A 7 7.43 24.32 8.86
C LYS A 7 8.83 24.93 8.95
N SER A 8 9.78 24.26 9.61
CA SER A 8 11.19 24.69 9.69
C SER A 8 11.83 24.84 8.31
N TYR A 9 11.63 23.86 7.41
CA TYR A 9 12.13 23.99 6.03
C TYR A 9 11.46 25.13 5.27
N ILE A 10 10.14 25.28 5.40
CA ILE A 10 9.39 26.37 4.76
C ILE A 10 9.88 27.74 5.25
N ASP A 11 10.03 27.91 6.57
CA ASP A 11 10.48 29.15 7.19
C ASP A 11 11.90 29.52 6.72
N LYS A 12 12.78 28.52 6.57
CA LYS A 12 14.12 28.71 6.01
C LYS A 12 14.09 29.07 4.52
N ILE A 13 13.25 28.43 3.72
CA ILE A 13 13.10 28.76 2.29
C ILE A 13 12.57 30.18 2.11
N LEU A 14 11.66 30.63 2.97
CA LEU A 14 11.11 31.98 2.93
C LEU A 14 12.16 33.07 3.26
N SER A 15 13.28 32.72 3.90
CA SER A 15 14.37 33.65 4.19
C SER A 15 15.45 33.69 3.11
N PHE A 16 15.32 32.94 2.02
CA PHE A 16 16.34 32.85 0.98
C PHE A 16 16.52 34.15 0.19
N SER A 17 17.77 34.52 -0.05
CA SER A 17 18.17 35.71 -0.80
C SER A 17 18.04 35.55 -2.33
N HIS A 18 18.06 34.32 -2.84
CA HIS A 18 18.00 34.03 -4.28
C HIS A 18 16.78 33.20 -4.66
N CYS A 19 15.63 33.87 -4.84
CA CYS A 19 14.36 33.25 -5.20
C CYS A 19 13.94 33.58 -6.65
N SER A 20 13.43 32.59 -7.38
CA SER A 20 12.80 32.81 -8.69
C SER A 20 11.68 31.83 -8.99
N PHE A 21 10.70 32.27 -9.79
CA PHE A 21 9.71 31.37 -10.38
C PHE A 21 10.28 30.75 -11.67
N SER A 22 10.43 29.43 -11.71
CA SER A 22 11.00 28.72 -12.86
C SER A 22 10.45 27.29 -12.97
N ARG A 23 10.59 26.65 -14.12
CA ARG A 23 10.34 25.20 -14.25
C ARG A 23 11.51 24.34 -13.77
N GLU A 24 12.61 24.98 -13.39
CA GLU A 24 13.72 24.34 -12.70
C GLU A 24 13.26 23.77 -11.34
N ARG A 25 14.03 22.85 -10.78
CA ARG A 25 13.79 22.29 -9.44
C ARG A 25 15.06 22.43 -8.62
N ILE A 26 15.41 23.67 -8.33
CA ILE A 26 16.62 23.99 -7.57
C ILE A 26 16.19 24.38 -6.17
N LEU A 27 16.73 23.68 -5.18
CA LEU A 27 16.67 24.05 -3.78
C LEU A 27 18.04 23.79 -3.17
N ASN A 28 18.73 24.86 -2.77
CA ASN A 28 20.06 24.79 -2.17
C ASN A 28 20.08 25.66 -0.92
N PHE A 29 20.26 25.03 0.24
CA PHE A 29 20.30 25.71 1.53
C PHE A 29 21.61 26.42 1.83
N GLU A 30 22.72 26.02 1.22
CA GLU A 30 24.03 26.67 1.40
C GLU A 30 24.11 27.97 0.59
N GLN A 31 23.55 27.95 -0.63
CA GLN A 31 23.51 29.10 -1.52
C GLN A 31 22.26 29.98 -1.31
N GLU A 32 21.41 29.66 -0.33
CA GLU A 32 20.13 30.34 -0.07
C GLU A 32 19.32 30.56 -1.36
N ARG A 33 19.25 29.51 -2.19
CA ARG A 33 18.69 29.59 -3.54
C ARG A 33 17.53 28.63 -3.74
N VAL A 34 16.45 29.16 -4.29
CA VAL A 34 15.29 28.39 -4.74
C VAL A 34 14.79 28.91 -6.08
N SER A 35 14.77 28.05 -7.09
CA SER A 35 14.27 28.34 -8.44
C SER A 35 13.32 27.22 -8.83
N THR A 36 12.02 27.47 -8.70
CA THR A 36 10.99 26.44 -8.95
C THR A 36 9.59 26.99 -9.20
N ASP A 37 8.64 26.11 -9.50
CA ASP A 37 7.22 26.43 -9.67
C ASP A 37 6.41 25.83 -8.51
N CYS A 38 5.09 26.10 -8.49
CA CYS A 38 4.21 25.62 -7.42
C CYS A 38 4.27 24.10 -7.22
N SER A 39 4.55 23.33 -8.27
CA SER A 39 4.62 21.87 -8.20
C SER A 39 6.01 21.40 -7.80
N GLY A 40 7.05 22.02 -8.34
CA GLY A 40 8.43 21.69 -8.01
C GLY A 40 8.77 21.91 -6.54
N ILE A 41 8.22 22.94 -5.88
CA ILE A 41 8.45 23.13 -4.45
C ILE A 41 7.86 22.00 -3.58
N ILE A 42 6.67 21.50 -3.93
CA ILE A 42 6.07 20.35 -3.23
C ILE A 42 6.94 19.11 -3.41
N HIS A 43 7.46 18.90 -4.63
CA HIS A 43 8.37 17.79 -4.93
C HIS A 43 9.67 17.86 -4.11
N LEU A 44 10.34 19.01 -4.11
CA LEU A 44 11.61 19.21 -3.40
C LEU A 44 11.43 19.02 -1.90
N LEU A 45 10.34 19.53 -1.32
CA LEU A 45 10.01 19.31 0.08
C LEU A 45 9.71 17.84 0.38
N LEU A 46 9.04 17.12 -0.52
CA LEU A 46 8.82 15.68 -0.37
C LEU A 46 10.12 14.87 -0.44
N GLU A 47 11.05 15.24 -1.31
CA GLU A 47 12.37 14.59 -1.39
C GLU A 47 13.19 14.81 -0.12
N LEU A 48 13.22 16.05 0.39
CA LEU A 48 13.90 16.39 1.64
C LEU A 48 13.37 15.59 2.83
N ILE A 49 12.05 15.44 2.88
CA ILE A 49 11.35 14.82 3.99
C ILE A 49 11.41 13.29 3.93
N ASN A 50 11.23 12.71 2.74
CA ASN A 50 11.19 11.26 2.58
C ASN A 50 12.57 10.63 2.39
N ASN A 51 13.61 11.45 2.19
CA ASN A 51 14.97 11.02 1.91
C ASN A 51 15.06 10.05 0.72
N GLU A 52 14.17 10.22 -0.25
CA GLU A 52 14.07 9.42 -1.48
C GLU A 52 13.97 10.38 -2.68
N SER A 53 14.74 10.11 -3.73
CA SER A 53 14.66 10.83 -5.01
C SER A 53 13.36 10.46 -5.71
N ILE A 54 12.52 11.46 -5.99
CA ILE A 54 11.25 11.27 -6.68
C ILE A 54 11.50 11.51 -8.19
N PRO A 55 10.98 10.69 -9.11
CA PRO A 55 11.24 10.85 -10.54
C PRO A 55 10.91 12.25 -11.06
N LYS A 56 11.84 12.84 -11.83
CA LYS A 56 11.83 14.26 -12.25
C LYS A 56 10.65 14.69 -13.15
N SER A 57 9.74 13.81 -13.56
CA SER A 57 8.87 14.07 -14.72
C SER A 57 7.59 14.89 -14.45
N TYR A 58 7.23 15.21 -13.21
CA TYR A 58 5.88 15.70 -12.94
C TYR A 58 5.60 17.19 -13.27
N LYS A 59 4.63 17.45 -14.17
CA LYS A 59 3.91 18.74 -14.23
C LYS A 59 2.99 18.89 -13.01
N ALA A 60 2.50 20.11 -12.70
CA ALA A 60 1.58 20.34 -11.56
C ALA A 60 0.35 19.40 -11.52
N PHE A 61 -0.24 19.06 -12.67
CA PHE A 61 -1.34 18.10 -12.73
C PHE A 61 -0.88 16.62 -12.55
N GLU A 62 0.38 16.32 -12.82
CA GLU A 62 0.92 14.97 -12.67
C GLU A 62 1.33 14.73 -11.21
N ILE A 63 1.78 15.77 -10.49
CA ILE A 63 1.85 15.76 -9.01
C ILE A 63 0.45 15.58 -8.45
N TYR A 64 -0.55 16.31 -8.94
CA TYR A 64 -1.95 16.11 -8.54
C TYR A 64 -2.39 14.65 -8.70
N ASN A 65 -2.14 14.01 -9.85
CA ASN A 65 -2.51 12.60 -10.07
C ASN A 65 -1.71 11.65 -9.18
N HIS A 66 -0.41 11.92 -8.98
CA HIS A 66 0.44 11.14 -8.09
C HIS A 66 -0.10 11.23 -6.66
N LEU A 67 -0.37 12.43 -6.15
CA LEU A 67 -0.90 12.71 -4.81
C LEU A 67 -2.33 12.18 -4.61
N LEU A 68 -3.16 12.19 -5.65
CA LEU A 68 -4.52 11.66 -5.57
C LEU A 68 -4.56 10.13 -5.47
N LEU A 69 -3.61 9.47 -6.10
CA LEU A 69 -3.39 8.05 -5.88
C LEU A 69 -2.68 7.82 -4.54
N SER A 70 -1.81 8.76 -4.12
CA SER A 70 -0.85 8.54 -3.05
C SER A 70 -1.18 9.14 -1.68
N THR A 71 -2.37 9.70 -1.44
CA THR A 71 -2.71 10.28 -0.10
C THR A 71 -4.22 10.26 0.15
N HIS A 72 -4.65 10.40 1.42
CA HIS A 72 -6.07 10.67 1.70
C HIS A 72 -6.41 12.07 1.21
N SER A 73 -7.48 12.18 0.43
CA SER A 73 -7.97 13.45 -0.10
C SER A 73 -9.34 13.81 0.48
N SER A 74 -9.59 15.10 0.64
CA SER A 74 -10.86 15.61 1.13
C SER A 74 -11.26 16.86 0.36
N SER A 75 -12.56 17.04 0.14
CA SER A 75 -13.13 18.30 -0.36
C SER A 75 -13.84 19.10 0.74
N TYR A 76 -13.67 18.74 2.00
CA TYR A 76 -14.32 19.39 3.15
C TYR A 76 -13.35 20.24 3.96
N ILE A 77 -13.77 21.46 4.31
CA ILE A 77 -12.95 22.46 5.00
C ILE A 77 -12.52 22.02 6.39
N HIS A 78 -13.37 21.28 7.11
CA HIS A 78 -13.09 20.81 8.46
C HIS A 78 -12.00 19.72 8.52
N HIS A 79 -11.56 19.20 7.38
CA HIS A 79 -10.40 18.30 7.28
C HIS A 79 -9.09 19.02 6.98
N VAL A 80 -9.13 20.31 6.61
CA VAL A 80 -7.93 21.08 6.27
C VAL A 80 -7.14 21.39 7.54
N ARG A 81 -5.85 21.02 7.55
CA ARG A 81 -4.89 21.23 8.65
C ARG A 81 -3.58 21.77 8.10
N GLU A 82 -2.76 22.32 8.99
CA GLU A 82 -1.39 22.73 8.69
C GLU A 82 -0.60 21.57 8.08
N GLY A 83 0.27 21.90 7.13
CA GLY A 83 1.10 20.95 6.41
C GLY A 83 0.38 20.16 5.32
N MET A 84 -0.95 20.25 5.17
CA MET A 84 -1.63 19.60 4.05
C MET A 84 -1.40 20.35 2.73
N VAL A 85 -1.49 19.64 1.60
CA VAL A 85 -1.39 20.26 0.27
C VAL A 85 -2.78 20.57 -0.26
N LEU A 86 -3.10 21.86 -0.40
CA LEU A 86 -4.31 22.33 -1.06
C LEU A 86 -4.06 22.49 -2.56
N LEU A 87 -4.94 21.94 -3.37
CA LEU A 87 -4.82 21.93 -4.83
C LEU A 87 -6.17 22.10 -5.52
N TRP A 88 -6.13 22.71 -6.70
CA TRP A 88 -7.32 22.87 -7.54
C TRP A 88 -6.94 22.84 -9.01
N LYS A 89 -7.89 22.39 -9.84
CA LYS A 89 -7.77 22.32 -11.29
C LYS A 89 -8.62 23.39 -11.96
N LYS A 90 -8.17 23.91 -13.11
CA LYS A 90 -9.05 24.72 -13.97
C LYS A 90 -10.06 23.79 -14.66
N LYS A 91 -11.35 24.16 -14.65
CA LYS A 91 -12.40 23.40 -15.36
C LYS A 91 -12.10 23.27 -16.87
N SER A 92 -11.51 24.31 -17.46
CA SER A 92 -11.06 24.34 -18.86
C SER A 92 -9.58 24.73 -18.91
N PRO A 93 -8.65 23.76 -18.98
CA PRO A 93 -7.23 24.06 -19.07
C PRO A 93 -6.88 24.70 -20.44
N PRO A 94 -6.09 25.79 -20.48
CA PRO A 94 -5.64 26.39 -21.73
C PRO A 94 -4.60 25.48 -22.42
N LYS A 95 -4.46 25.60 -23.75
CA LYS A 95 -3.44 24.90 -24.55
C LYS A 95 -2.00 25.15 -24.04
N SER A 96 -1.77 26.25 -23.32
CA SER A 96 -0.48 26.65 -22.73
C SER A 96 -0.08 25.88 -21.47
N GLY A 97 -0.91 24.96 -20.96
CA GLY A 97 -0.52 24.00 -19.89
C GLY A 97 -0.70 24.47 -18.45
N ASP A 98 -1.24 25.67 -18.19
CA ASP A 98 -1.63 26.13 -16.86
C ASP A 98 -2.94 25.45 -16.41
N THR A 99 -2.78 24.28 -15.80
CA THR A 99 -3.85 23.30 -15.50
C THR A 99 -4.49 23.47 -14.12
N GLY A 100 -3.92 24.27 -13.24
CA GLY A 100 -4.28 24.32 -11.82
C GLY A 100 -3.20 24.97 -10.97
N HIS A 101 -3.26 24.78 -9.66
CA HIS A 101 -2.25 25.26 -8.71
C HIS A 101 -2.20 24.34 -7.49
N CYS A 102 -1.08 24.36 -6.78
CA CYS A 102 -0.92 23.66 -5.51
C CYS A 102 -0.14 24.53 -4.51
N CYS A 103 -0.46 24.37 -3.22
CA CYS A 103 0.11 25.13 -2.12
C CYS A 103 0.03 24.30 -0.82
N ILE A 104 0.87 24.64 0.16
CA ILE A 104 0.86 24.02 1.49
C ILE A 104 0.05 24.91 2.42
N VAL A 105 -0.81 24.32 3.23
CA VAL A 105 -1.55 25.02 4.28
C VAL A 105 -0.56 25.37 5.39
N TYR A 106 -0.36 26.67 5.62
CA TYR A 106 0.58 27.17 6.62
C TYR A 106 -0.12 27.46 7.96
N GLN A 107 -1.38 27.90 7.92
CA GLN A 107 -2.27 27.98 9.10
C GLN A 107 -3.64 27.41 8.75
N ALA A 108 -4.27 26.69 9.69
CA ALA A 108 -5.59 26.11 9.49
C ALA A 108 -6.66 27.18 9.18
N PRO A 109 -7.77 26.79 8.52
CA PRO A 109 -8.81 27.73 8.13
C PRO A 109 -9.53 28.36 9.33
N ILE A 110 -9.77 29.66 9.25
CA ILE A 110 -10.57 30.43 10.22
C ILE A 110 -11.82 30.94 9.50
N GLU A 111 -13.00 30.65 10.05
CA GLU A 111 -14.25 31.14 9.47
C GLU A 111 -14.36 32.66 9.59
N VAL A 112 -14.78 33.32 8.50
CA VAL A 112 -15.02 34.77 8.49
C VAL A 112 -16.53 35.06 8.55
N VAL A 113 -16.91 36.10 9.30
CA VAL A 113 -18.30 36.43 9.66
C VAL A 113 -19.19 36.81 8.44
N SER A 114 -18.62 37.03 7.25
CA SER A 114 -19.38 37.40 6.06
C SER A 114 -19.96 36.20 5.31
N SER A 115 -21.02 35.59 5.82
CA SER A 115 -21.79 34.60 5.06
C SER A 115 -22.70 35.32 4.04
N ARG A 116 -22.46 35.14 2.75
CA ARG A 116 -23.49 35.39 1.71
C ARG A 116 -24.56 34.29 1.83
N LYS A 117 -25.85 34.61 1.65
CA LYS A 117 -27.00 33.67 1.79
C LYS A 117 -26.65 32.25 1.31
N GLY A 118 -26.56 31.31 2.25
CA GLY A 118 -26.35 29.88 1.99
C GLY A 118 -24.91 29.42 1.80
N ARG A 119 -23.89 30.25 2.08
CA ARG A 119 -22.46 29.90 1.94
C ARG A 119 -21.65 30.39 3.13
N ARG A 120 -20.60 29.64 3.47
CA ARG A 120 -19.61 30.02 4.50
C ARG A 120 -18.29 30.39 3.81
N GLU A 121 -17.53 31.27 4.43
CA GLU A 121 -16.22 31.68 3.93
C GLU A 121 -15.16 31.46 5.02
N PHE A 122 -13.99 31.00 4.61
CA PHE A 122 -12.87 30.72 5.50
C PHE A 122 -11.62 31.42 4.96
N GLU A 123 -10.89 32.10 5.82
CA GLU A 123 -9.54 32.57 5.53
C GLU A 123 -8.54 31.47 5.88
N ILE A 124 -7.54 31.29 5.02
CA ILE A 124 -6.47 30.30 5.22
C ILE A 124 -5.14 30.92 4.79
N GLU A 125 -4.10 30.74 5.60
CA GLU A 125 -2.74 31.12 5.22
C GLU A 125 -2.06 29.93 4.54
N ILE A 126 -1.44 30.20 3.40
CA ILE A 126 -0.77 29.19 2.57
C ILE A 126 0.68 29.59 2.31
N PHE A 127 1.53 28.57 2.13
CA PHE A 127 2.84 28.67 1.51
C PHE A 127 2.76 28.18 0.07
N GLU A 128 3.31 28.97 -0.87
CA GLU A 128 3.24 28.65 -2.29
C GLU A 128 4.38 29.28 -3.09
N VAL A 129 4.52 28.89 -4.35
CA VAL A 129 5.43 29.51 -5.31
C VAL A 129 4.62 30.01 -6.51
N SER A 130 4.72 31.31 -6.82
CA SER A 130 3.91 31.92 -7.87
C SER A 130 4.72 32.82 -8.80
N LYS A 131 4.27 32.93 -10.05
CA LYS A 131 4.88 33.81 -11.05
C LYS A 131 4.80 35.28 -10.64
N ASN A 132 3.72 35.68 -9.97
CA ASN A 132 3.50 37.07 -9.56
C ASN A 132 4.46 37.51 -8.46
N ALA A 133 4.81 36.62 -7.53
CA ALA A 133 5.79 36.88 -6.49
C ALA A 133 7.23 36.60 -6.93
N ASN A 134 7.42 36.03 -8.13
CA ASN A 134 8.68 35.53 -8.62
C ASN A 134 9.41 34.62 -7.62
N GLY A 135 8.69 33.69 -6.98
CA GLY A 135 9.29 32.79 -6.00
C GLY A 135 8.33 32.34 -4.89
N PRO A 136 8.88 31.76 -3.81
CA PRO A 136 8.12 31.34 -2.64
C PRO A 136 7.56 32.52 -1.87
N GLN A 137 6.36 32.37 -1.33
CA GLN A 137 5.73 33.34 -0.46
C GLN A 137 4.72 32.68 0.48
N ARG A 138 4.42 33.37 1.59
CA ARG A 138 3.17 33.13 2.32
C ARG A 138 2.13 34.14 1.91
N ARG A 139 0.88 33.72 1.83
CA ARG A 139 -0.24 34.64 1.66
C ARG A 139 -1.55 34.07 2.17
N LYS A 140 -2.48 34.96 2.48
CA LYS A 140 -3.85 34.61 2.85
C LYS A 140 -4.73 34.51 1.61
N ILE A 141 -5.57 33.49 1.57
CA ILE A 141 -6.62 33.32 0.56
C ILE A 141 -7.96 33.04 1.26
N ARG A 142 -9.08 33.19 0.54
CA ARG A 142 -10.39 32.76 1.05
C ARG A 142 -10.92 31.54 0.32
N ILE A 143 -11.52 30.63 1.06
CA ILE A 143 -12.23 29.46 0.54
C ILE A 143 -13.71 29.62 0.87
N GLN A 144 -14.56 29.40 -0.13
CA GLN A 144 -16.00 29.37 0.05
C GLN A 144 -16.49 27.93 0.12
N THR A 145 -17.40 27.65 1.05
CA THR A 145 -18.03 26.34 1.20
C THR A 145 -19.55 26.40 1.12
N ASP A 146 -20.18 25.26 0.89
CA ASP A 146 -21.59 25.08 1.23
C ASP A 146 -21.79 25.01 2.76
N LEU A 147 -23.05 24.89 3.20
CA LEU A 147 -23.40 24.79 4.62
C LEU A 147 -22.86 23.52 5.28
N CYS A 148 -22.65 22.44 4.51
CA CYS A 148 -22.06 21.19 4.96
C CYS A 148 -20.52 21.24 5.03
N GLY A 149 -19.91 22.35 4.64
CA GLY A 149 -18.45 22.55 4.66
C GLY A 149 -17.71 21.99 3.45
N ARG A 150 -18.41 21.60 2.37
CA ARG A 150 -17.75 21.22 1.11
C ARG A 150 -17.21 22.46 0.42
N MET A 151 -15.92 22.46 0.09
CA MET A 151 -15.24 23.55 -0.60
C MET A 151 -15.76 23.69 -2.04
N MET A 152 -16.23 24.89 -2.39
CA MET A 152 -16.88 25.19 -3.67
C MET A 152 -16.08 26.16 -4.55
N GLY A 153 -15.22 26.97 -3.93
CA GLY A 153 -14.47 27.99 -4.65
C GLY A 153 -13.38 28.63 -3.81
N VAL A 154 -12.46 29.29 -4.51
CA VAL A 154 -11.31 29.97 -3.90
C VAL A 154 -11.20 31.39 -4.44
N LEU A 155 -11.01 32.34 -3.54
CA LEU A 155 -10.62 33.71 -3.85
C LEU A 155 -9.10 33.77 -3.88
N TRP A 156 -8.54 33.57 -5.08
CA TRP A 156 -7.09 33.60 -5.30
C TRP A 156 -6.59 35.01 -5.62
N ASN A 157 -7.20 35.60 -6.65
CA ASN A 157 -7.08 37.00 -7.09
C ASN A 157 -8.48 37.53 -7.43
N LYS A 158 -9.33 36.64 -7.96
CA LYS A 158 -10.77 36.77 -8.13
C LYS A 158 -11.43 35.46 -7.72
N TRP A 159 -12.72 35.51 -7.39
CA TRP A 159 -13.49 34.31 -7.08
C TRP A 159 -13.48 33.34 -8.26
N LYS A 160 -13.07 32.10 -8.00
CA LYS A 160 -13.07 31.00 -8.97
C LYS A 160 -13.84 29.83 -8.38
N GLN A 161 -14.87 29.39 -9.09
CA GLN A 161 -15.58 28.16 -8.73
C GLN A 161 -14.80 26.96 -9.29
N THR A 162 -14.19 26.18 -8.41
CA THR A 162 -13.30 25.07 -8.76
C THR A 162 -13.42 23.96 -7.73
N ASN A 163 -13.12 22.74 -8.18
CA ASN A 163 -13.01 21.60 -7.27
C ASN A 163 -11.70 21.76 -6.49
N LEU A 164 -11.85 22.13 -5.23
CA LEU A 164 -10.75 22.16 -4.27
C LEU A 164 -10.66 20.82 -3.56
N ILE A 165 -9.45 20.32 -3.51
CA ILE A 165 -9.13 19.10 -2.81
C ILE A 165 -7.90 19.38 -1.96
N VAL A 166 -7.94 18.93 -0.71
CA VAL A 166 -6.80 18.94 0.19
C VAL A 166 -6.27 17.52 0.32
N HIS A 167 -4.95 17.38 0.27
CA HIS A 167 -4.24 16.10 0.37
C HIS A 167 -3.39 16.08 1.62
N ASP A 168 -3.50 14.96 2.33
CA ASP A 168 -2.68 14.71 3.50
C ASP A 168 -1.31 14.14 3.10
N THR A 169 -0.54 14.97 2.38
CA THR A 169 0.67 14.56 1.66
C THR A 169 1.88 14.36 2.56
N PHE A 170 1.98 15.18 3.60
CA PHE A 170 3.11 15.17 4.52
C PHE A 170 2.79 14.43 5.83
N SER A 171 1.56 13.92 6.02
CA SER A 171 1.31 12.95 7.08
C SER A 171 1.86 11.58 6.71
N GLN A 172 2.17 10.79 7.72
CA GLN A 172 2.66 9.43 7.54
C GLN A 172 1.59 8.43 7.09
N ASN A 173 0.39 8.88 6.70
CA ASN A 173 -0.66 7.98 6.25
C ASN A 173 -0.48 7.62 4.78
N ARG A 174 0.54 6.78 4.57
CA ARG A 174 0.95 6.26 3.27
C ARG A 174 -0.26 5.63 2.55
N PRO A 175 -0.47 5.97 1.27
CA PRO A 175 -1.61 5.53 0.49
C PRO A 175 -1.62 4.03 0.36
N LYS A 176 -2.78 3.43 0.52
CA LYS A 176 -2.92 1.98 0.39
C LYS A 176 -3.61 1.65 -0.93
N CYS A 177 -3.07 0.69 -1.66
CA CYS A 177 -3.72 0.10 -2.81
C CYS A 177 -5.11 -0.41 -2.40
N VAL A 178 -6.15 -0.05 -3.14
CA VAL A 178 -7.52 -0.49 -2.83
C VAL A 178 -7.69 -2.02 -2.91
N LYS A 179 -6.85 -2.70 -3.70
CA LYS A 179 -6.86 -4.16 -3.90
C LYS A 179 -6.02 -4.88 -2.83
N CYS A 180 -4.68 -4.73 -2.85
CA CYS A 180 -3.82 -5.45 -1.88
C CYS A 180 -3.71 -4.79 -0.51
N LYS A 181 -4.24 -3.58 -0.29
CA LYS A 181 -4.16 -2.80 0.96
C LYS A 181 -2.74 -2.45 1.44
N ARG A 182 -1.70 -2.78 0.66
CA ARG A 182 -0.31 -2.35 0.91
C ARG A 182 -0.11 -0.91 0.50
N VAL A 183 0.91 -0.28 1.07
CA VAL A 183 1.36 1.05 0.62
C VAL A 183 1.61 1.02 -0.90
N ILE A 184 1.24 2.05 -1.65
CA ILE A 184 1.38 2.05 -3.12
C ILE A 184 2.81 1.78 -3.58
N SER A 185 3.82 2.35 -2.92
CA SER A 185 5.23 2.08 -3.23
C SER A 185 5.66 0.62 -2.97
N LEU A 186 4.82 -0.18 -2.29
CA LEU A 186 5.00 -1.61 -2.03
C LEU A 186 3.89 -2.46 -2.64
N CYS A 187 3.10 -1.90 -3.55
CA CYS A 187 2.02 -2.58 -4.22
C CYS A 187 2.58 -3.57 -5.24
N TYR A 188 2.06 -4.80 -5.22
CA TYR A 188 2.41 -5.84 -6.19
C TYR A 188 1.28 -6.11 -7.20
N CYS A 189 0.16 -5.36 -7.13
CA CYS A 189 -1.03 -5.67 -7.92
C CYS A 189 -0.82 -5.62 -9.43
N PHE A 190 0.22 -4.95 -9.91
CA PHE A 190 0.57 -4.92 -11.34
C PHE A 190 1.13 -6.26 -11.85
N LEU A 191 1.60 -7.15 -10.97
CA LEU A 191 2.10 -8.48 -11.30
C LEU A 191 0.99 -9.55 -11.30
N LEU A 192 -0.13 -9.27 -10.63
CA LEU A 192 -1.28 -10.17 -10.54
C LEU A 192 -1.81 -10.51 -11.95
N PRO A 193 -2.45 -11.68 -12.11
CA PRO A 193 -3.10 -11.99 -13.37
C PRO A 193 -4.18 -10.94 -13.68
N GLN A 194 -4.24 -10.50 -14.95
CA GLN A 194 -5.24 -9.51 -15.40
C GLN A 194 -6.67 -10.03 -15.17
N ASN A 195 -6.88 -11.31 -15.48
CA ASN A 195 -8.10 -12.06 -15.16
C ASN A 195 -7.77 -13.08 -14.07
N PRO A 196 -8.43 -13.01 -12.89
CA PRO A 196 -8.21 -13.99 -11.83
C PRO A 196 -8.46 -15.42 -12.32
N TRP A 197 -7.64 -16.37 -11.85
CA TRP A 197 -7.77 -17.77 -12.21
C TRP A 197 -8.94 -18.44 -11.49
N SER A 198 -9.49 -19.51 -12.05
CA SER A 198 -10.46 -20.35 -11.35
C SER A 198 -9.85 -20.97 -10.11
N SER A 199 -10.60 -21.00 -9.01
CA SER A 199 -10.14 -21.63 -7.78
C SER A 199 -9.86 -23.12 -8.00
N PRO A 200 -8.69 -23.64 -7.57
CA PRO A 200 -8.50 -25.08 -7.41
C PRO A 200 -9.34 -25.61 -6.24
N PRO A 201 -9.45 -26.95 -6.08
CA PRO A 201 -10.11 -27.57 -4.94
C PRO A 201 -9.25 -27.47 -3.66
N ILE A 202 -8.87 -26.25 -3.29
CA ILE A 202 -8.05 -25.94 -2.12
C ILE A 202 -8.81 -24.92 -1.26
N THR A 203 -9.00 -25.22 0.02
CA THR A 203 -9.56 -24.32 1.03
C THR A 203 -8.46 -23.92 2.00
N ILE A 204 -8.38 -22.63 2.34
CA ILE A 204 -7.42 -22.13 3.33
C ILE A 204 -8.17 -21.77 4.62
N ILE A 205 -7.86 -22.44 5.73
CA ILE A 205 -8.34 -22.06 7.05
C ILE A 205 -7.30 -21.14 7.67
N ARG A 206 -7.61 -19.86 7.74
CA ARG A 206 -6.70 -18.82 8.24
C ARG A 206 -7.06 -18.41 9.65
N HIS A 207 -6.05 -18.40 10.53
CA HIS A 207 -6.23 -17.90 11.88
C HIS A 207 -6.65 -16.41 11.84
N PRO A 208 -7.71 -15.96 12.55
CA PRO A 208 -8.26 -14.61 12.40
C PRO A 208 -7.27 -13.46 12.63
N SER A 209 -6.28 -13.66 13.51
CA SER A 209 -5.23 -12.67 13.73
C SER A 209 -4.37 -12.38 12.49
N GLU A 210 -4.33 -13.32 11.53
CA GLU A 210 -3.50 -13.21 10.33
C GLU A 210 -4.07 -12.25 9.29
N LEU A 211 -5.38 -11.95 9.36
CA LEU A 211 -6.06 -10.96 8.50
C LEU A 211 -5.37 -9.61 8.45
N LYS A 212 -4.77 -9.19 9.57
CA LYS A 212 -4.15 -7.87 9.72
C LYS A 212 -2.64 -7.89 9.44
N HIS A 213 -2.05 -9.05 9.14
CA HIS A 213 -0.61 -9.08 8.90
C HIS A 213 -0.24 -8.42 7.59
N PRO A 214 0.66 -7.41 7.60
CA PRO A 214 0.98 -6.63 6.42
C PRO A 214 1.71 -7.43 5.32
N LEU A 215 2.26 -8.62 5.65
CA LEU A 215 3.00 -9.51 4.75
C LEU A 215 2.28 -10.84 4.48
N GLY A 216 0.98 -10.94 4.77
CA GLY A 216 0.23 -12.19 4.58
C GLY A 216 0.28 -12.70 3.14
N SER A 217 0.90 -13.86 2.92
CA SER A 217 1.05 -14.48 1.59
C SER A 217 -0.29 -14.93 0.99
N VAL A 218 -1.27 -15.28 1.84
CA VAL A 218 -2.66 -15.57 1.43
C VAL A 218 -3.32 -14.37 0.72
N LYS A 219 -2.91 -13.13 1.01
CA LYS A 219 -3.45 -11.94 0.31
C LYS A 219 -3.08 -11.91 -1.17
N ILE A 220 -1.98 -12.55 -1.57
CA ILE A 220 -1.64 -12.72 -2.99
C ILE A 220 -2.62 -13.71 -3.62
N LEU A 221 -2.88 -14.85 -2.95
CA LEU A 221 -3.84 -15.86 -3.42
C LEU A 221 -5.25 -15.28 -3.57
N GLU A 222 -5.78 -14.60 -2.54
CA GLU A 222 -7.07 -13.90 -2.58
C GLU A 222 -7.24 -13.00 -3.81
N ASN A 223 -6.16 -12.36 -4.25
CA ASN A 223 -6.18 -11.38 -5.33
C ASN A 223 -5.86 -11.97 -6.71
N SER A 224 -5.45 -13.24 -6.76
CA SER A 224 -5.08 -13.98 -7.97
C SER A 224 -6.17 -14.93 -8.46
N PHE A 225 -7.13 -15.29 -7.60
CA PHE A 225 -8.18 -16.28 -7.90
C PHE A 225 -9.58 -15.69 -7.79
N ASN A 226 -10.50 -16.22 -8.62
CA ASN A 226 -11.93 -16.00 -8.49
C ASN A 226 -12.53 -17.12 -7.63
N GLY A 227 -13.16 -16.76 -6.51
CA GLY A 227 -13.86 -17.71 -5.65
C GLY A 227 -12.97 -18.66 -4.85
N LEU A 228 -11.72 -18.28 -4.55
CA LEU A 228 -10.87 -19.07 -3.66
C LEU A 228 -11.46 -19.09 -2.25
N GLU A 229 -11.71 -20.28 -1.72
CA GLU A 229 -12.33 -20.45 -0.42
C GLU A 229 -11.32 -20.22 0.72
N ILE A 230 -11.58 -19.22 1.54
CA ILE A 230 -10.76 -18.85 2.68
C ILE A 230 -11.66 -18.67 3.89
N LEU A 231 -11.42 -19.46 4.93
CA LEU A 231 -12.19 -19.46 6.17
C LEU A 231 -11.37 -18.78 7.27
N ASP A 232 -11.78 -17.56 7.66
CA ASP A 232 -11.13 -16.77 8.70
C ASP A 232 -11.62 -17.14 10.11
N THR A 233 -11.29 -18.34 10.56
CA THR A 233 -11.77 -18.91 11.82
C THR A 233 -10.79 -19.91 12.42
N GLU A 234 -10.91 -20.13 13.73
CA GLU A 234 -10.20 -21.22 14.41
C GLU A 234 -11.02 -22.51 14.47
N ILE A 235 -12.34 -22.42 14.25
CA ILE A 235 -13.30 -23.52 14.36
C ILE A 235 -14.11 -23.60 13.07
N VAL A 236 -14.14 -24.79 12.46
CA VAL A 236 -14.79 -25.09 11.19
C VAL A 236 -15.63 -26.34 11.36
N ASN A 237 -16.87 -26.29 10.85
CA ASN A 237 -17.72 -27.47 10.80
C ASN A 237 -17.32 -28.37 9.62
N GLN A 238 -17.06 -29.66 9.87
CA GLN A 238 -16.77 -30.63 8.81
C GLN A 238 -17.86 -30.67 7.74
N HIS A 239 -19.12 -30.49 8.14
CA HIS A 239 -20.27 -30.51 7.24
C HIS A 239 -20.30 -29.36 6.21
N SER A 240 -19.40 -28.38 6.34
CA SER A 240 -19.19 -27.35 5.32
C SER A 240 -18.55 -27.91 4.05
N PHE A 241 -17.93 -29.09 4.09
CA PHE A 241 -17.29 -29.73 2.95
C PHE A 241 -18.16 -30.89 2.42
N SER A 242 -18.57 -30.80 1.15
CA SER A 242 -19.34 -31.85 0.47
C SER A 242 -18.48 -32.94 -0.18
N LYS A 243 -17.18 -32.68 -0.33
CA LYS A 243 -16.19 -33.57 -0.94
C LYS A 243 -15.39 -34.33 0.12
N LYS A 244 -14.61 -35.33 -0.31
CA LYS A 244 -13.58 -35.92 0.56
C LYS A 244 -12.56 -34.85 0.91
N VAL A 245 -12.06 -34.84 2.14
CA VAL A 245 -11.12 -33.81 2.60
C VAL A 245 -9.76 -34.43 2.94
N ALA A 246 -8.69 -33.73 2.58
CA ALA A 246 -7.33 -34.08 2.99
C ALA A 246 -6.61 -32.82 3.47
N LEU A 247 -5.88 -32.95 4.58
CA LEU A 247 -5.15 -31.84 5.18
C LEU A 247 -3.71 -31.85 4.69
N ILE A 248 -3.23 -30.74 4.10
CA ILE A 248 -1.80 -30.58 3.83
C ILE A 248 -1.13 -30.03 5.09
N TYR A 249 -0.52 -30.91 5.86
CA TYR A 249 0.09 -30.56 7.14
C TYR A 249 1.12 -31.61 7.57
N PRO A 250 2.35 -31.23 7.94
CA PRO A 250 3.41 -32.16 8.31
C PRO A 250 3.25 -32.65 9.75
N SER A 251 2.19 -33.43 10.01
CA SER A 251 2.04 -34.16 11.28
C SER A 251 2.81 -35.48 11.26
N GLU A 252 2.98 -36.10 12.43
CA GLU A 252 3.62 -37.42 12.57
C GLU A 252 2.95 -38.52 11.73
N LYS A 253 1.62 -38.47 11.53
CA LYS A 253 0.87 -39.42 10.70
C LYS A 253 0.81 -39.04 9.21
N ALA A 254 1.50 -37.98 8.79
CA ALA A 254 1.39 -37.49 7.42
C ALA A 254 2.15 -38.40 6.46
N ILE A 255 1.50 -38.76 5.36
CA ILE A 255 2.12 -39.50 4.25
C ILE A 255 2.58 -38.53 3.16
N GLU A 256 3.55 -38.94 2.35
CA GLU A 256 3.98 -38.12 1.20
C GLU A 256 2.85 -38.03 0.17
N TRP A 257 2.75 -36.88 -0.50
CA TRP A 257 1.80 -36.71 -1.60
C TRP A 257 1.93 -37.81 -2.65
N ASP A 258 3.15 -38.18 -3.00
CA ASP A 258 3.40 -39.17 -4.05
C ASP A 258 3.02 -40.61 -3.61
N ASP A 259 2.93 -40.86 -2.30
CA ASP A 259 2.42 -42.11 -1.73
C ASP A 259 0.88 -42.11 -1.58
N PHE A 260 0.26 -40.94 -1.70
CA PHE A 260 -1.19 -40.81 -1.67
C PHE A 260 -1.75 -41.26 -3.02
N LYS A 261 -2.26 -42.50 -3.06
CA LYS A 261 -2.73 -43.22 -4.26
C LYS A 261 -3.97 -42.58 -4.92
N ILE A 262 -3.82 -41.38 -5.46
CA ILE A 262 -4.79 -40.78 -6.38
C ILE A 262 -4.46 -41.30 -7.79
N GLN A 263 -5.36 -42.06 -8.38
CA GLN A 263 -5.11 -42.78 -9.62
C GLN A 263 -5.33 -41.91 -10.88
N ASN A 264 -6.20 -40.91 -10.80
CA ASN A 264 -6.53 -40.04 -11.93
C ASN A 264 -7.09 -38.67 -11.49
N LYS A 265 -7.29 -37.78 -12.47
CA LYS A 265 -7.78 -36.42 -12.25
C LYS A 265 -9.21 -36.38 -11.69
N GLU A 266 -10.10 -37.28 -12.12
CA GLU A 266 -11.48 -37.36 -11.61
C GLU A 266 -11.50 -37.68 -10.10
N GLU A 267 -10.56 -38.49 -9.62
CA GLU A 267 -10.41 -38.77 -8.20
C GLU A 267 -9.96 -37.52 -7.44
N ILE A 268 -9.01 -36.74 -7.97
CA ILE A 268 -8.57 -35.45 -7.39
C ILE A 268 -9.76 -34.48 -7.29
N GLU A 269 -10.61 -34.43 -8.31
CA GLU A 269 -11.78 -33.55 -8.34
C GLU A 269 -12.82 -33.88 -7.26
N ASN A 270 -12.81 -35.10 -6.72
CA ASN A 270 -13.62 -35.52 -5.58
C ASN A 270 -13.02 -35.16 -4.20
N PHE A 271 -11.83 -34.58 -4.18
CA PHE A 271 -11.20 -34.07 -2.97
C PHE A 271 -11.34 -32.54 -2.85
N GLN A 272 -11.30 -32.07 -1.61
CA GLN A 272 -11.02 -30.70 -1.21
C GLN A 272 -9.79 -30.73 -0.29
N PHE A 273 -8.72 -30.06 -0.69
CA PHE A 273 -7.48 -30.01 0.08
C PHE A 273 -7.48 -28.81 1.01
N ILE A 274 -7.09 -29.02 2.27
CA ILE A 274 -7.11 -27.99 3.30
C ILE A 274 -5.68 -27.53 3.59
N LEU A 275 -5.46 -26.22 3.58
CA LEU A 275 -4.26 -25.57 4.12
C LEU A 275 -4.61 -24.82 5.40
N LEU A 276 -3.69 -24.79 6.36
CA LEU A 276 -3.80 -23.96 7.56
C LEU A 276 -2.86 -22.75 7.44
N ASP A 277 -3.37 -21.55 7.63
CA ASP A 277 -2.58 -20.31 7.56
C ASP A 277 -2.37 -19.68 8.95
N GLY A 278 -1.11 -19.44 9.26
CA GLY A 278 -0.63 -18.75 10.46
C GLY A 278 0.72 -19.27 10.93
N THR A 279 1.23 -18.71 12.03
CA THR A 279 2.41 -19.27 12.72
C THR A 279 2.15 -20.71 13.17
N TRP A 280 3.19 -21.54 13.35
CA TRP A 280 3.04 -22.92 13.84
C TRP A 280 2.16 -23.07 15.07
N LYS A 281 2.31 -22.17 16.05
CA LYS A 281 1.45 -22.16 17.25
C LYS A 281 -0.04 -21.98 16.91
N LYS A 282 -0.33 -21.13 15.92
CA LYS A 282 -1.70 -20.80 15.46
C LYS A 282 -2.29 -21.92 14.60
N THR A 283 -1.52 -22.51 13.69
CA THR A 283 -1.99 -23.64 12.88
C THR A 283 -2.22 -24.88 13.74
N LYS A 284 -1.35 -25.16 14.72
CA LYS A 284 -1.61 -26.18 15.76
C LYS A 284 -2.91 -25.90 16.53
N LYS A 285 -3.16 -24.64 16.91
CA LYS A 285 -4.41 -24.26 17.58
C LYS A 285 -5.63 -24.57 16.71
N ILE A 286 -5.61 -24.22 15.43
CA ILE A 286 -6.68 -24.57 14.47
C ILE A 286 -6.85 -26.10 14.42
N LEU A 287 -5.77 -26.85 14.23
CA LEU A 287 -5.79 -28.32 14.16
C LEU A 287 -6.43 -28.94 15.42
N TYR A 288 -6.02 -28.52 16.62
CA TYR A 288 -6.54 -29.07 17.87
C TYR A 288 -7.95 -28.60 18.22
N SER A 289 -8.37 -27.45 17.70
CA SER A 289 -9.74 -26.93 17.89
C SER A 289 -10.77 -27.63 16.99
N ASN A 290 -10.32 -28.43 16.02
CA ASN A 290 -11.17 -29.16 15.08
C ASN A 290 -10.80 -30.64 15.11
N SER A 291 -11.44 -31.43 15.97
CA SER A 291 -11.15 -32.87 16.12
C SER A 291 -11.19 -33.63 14.79
N TRP A 292 -12.13 -33.29 13.90
CA TRP A 292 -12.24 -33.91 12.59
C TRP A 292 -11.02 -33.67 11.68
N LEU A 293 -10.33 -32.52 11.80
CA LEU A 293 -9.08 -32.28 11.07
C LEU A 293 -8.01 -33.30 11.46
N GLN A 294 -8.03 -33.79 12.71
CA GLN A 294 -7.10 -34.81 13.19
C GLN A 294 -7.50 -36.22 12.76
N SER A 295 -8.71 -36.43 12.25
CA SER A 295 -9.19 -37.74 11.80
C SER A 295 -9.01 -37.97 10.30
N ILE A 296 -8.88 -36.89 9.51
CA ILE A 296 -8.75 -36.98 8.05
C ILE A 296 -7.30 -37.32 7.63
N PRO A 297 -7.07 -37.73 6.37
CA PRO A 297 -5.73 -37.95 5.84
C PRO A 297 -4.88 -36.68 5.93
N HIS A 298 -3.65 -36.82 6.41
CA HIS A 298 -2.66 -35.74 6.39
C HIS A 298 -1.63 -36.05 5.31
N LEU A 299 -1.38 -35.07 4.46
CA LEU A 299 -0.40 -35.16 3.39
C LEU A 299 0.71 -34.15 3.65
N LYS A 300 1.94 -34.53 3.37
CA LYS A 300 3.07 -33.61 3.25
C LYS A 300 3.49 -33.53 1.79
N ILE A 301 3.97 -32.35 1.42
CA ILE A 301 4.41 -32.06 0.07
C ILE A 301 5.89 -31.73 0.17
N GLN A 302 6.71 -32.55 -0.48
CA GLN A 302 8.13 -32.26 -0.64
C GLN A 302 8.31 -31.16 -1.67
N ARG A 303 9.30 -30.30 -1.42
CA ARG A 303 9.74 -29.26 -2.35
C ARG A 303 11.24 -29.36 -2.50
N ASP A 304 11.70 -29.29 -3.74
CA ASP A 304 13.13 -29.29 -4.08
C ASP A 304 13.79 -27.94 -3.79
N GLN A 305 12.98 -26.88 -3.70
CA GLN A 305 13.44 -25.51 -3.50
C GLN A 305 13.38 -25.10 -2.04
N LEU A 306 14.42 -24.44 -1.55
CA LEU A 306 14.44 -23.86 -0.21
C LEU A 306 13.33 -22.79 -0.05
N PRO A 307 12.78 -22.61 1.16
CA PRO A 307 11.76 -21.60 1.44
C PRO A 307 12.23 -20.18 1.09
N GLN A 308 11.41 -19.45 0.35
CA GLN A 308 11.71 -18.08 -0.10
C GLN A 308 11.23 -17.01 0.88
N TYR A 309 10.42 -17.37 1.89
CA TYR A 309 9.97 -16.42 2.90
C TYR A 309 11.08 -16.04 3.89
N LYS A 310 11.91 -15.07 3.49
CA LYS A 310 13.11 -14.63 4.23
C LYS A 310 12.82 -13.68 5.42
N ILE A 311 11.63 -13.07 5.49
CA ILE A 311 11.26 -12.10 6.54
C ILE A 311 10.47 -12.81 7.64
N ARG A 312 11.15 -13.63 8.44
CA ARG A 312 10.57 -14.33 9.59
C ARG A 312 11.61 -14.69 10.64
N LYS A 313 11.14 -14.97 11.85
CA LYS A 313 11.97 -15.30 13.01
C LYS A 313 12.42 -16.76 13.07
N GLU A 314 11.82 -17.65 12.29
CA GLU A 314 12.18 -19.07 12.26
C GLU A 314 12.41 -19.47 10.81
N LEU A 315 13.67 -19.50 10.37
CA LEU A 315 14.06 -20.01 9.06
C LEU A 315 14.48 -21.47 9.23
N SER A 316 13.60 -22.41 8.90
CA SER A 316 13.97 -23.81 8.64
C SER A 316 13.68 -24.15 7.18
N SER A 317 14.45 -25.09 6.63
CA SER A 317 14.29 -25.62 5.26
C SER A 317 12.94 -26.33 5.04
N GLU A 318 12.22 -26.65 6.10
CA GLU A 318 10.95 -27.38 6.06
C GLU A 318 9.73 -26.48 6.26
N HIS A 319 9.95 -25.23 6.69
CA HIS A 319 8.86 -24.31 6.96
C HIS A 319 8.59 -23.47 5.72
N TYR A 320 7.58 -23.81 4.93
CA TYR A 320 7.15 -23.03 3.77
C TYR A 320 6.02 -22.06 4.13
N SER A 321 5.88 -20.97 3.38
CA SER A 321 4.71 -20.11 3.50
C SER A 321 3.47 -20.78 2.90
N THR A 322 2.26 -20.36 3.31
CA THR A 322 1.00 -20.89 2.76
C THR A 322 0.93 -20.76 1.24
N LEU A 323 1.47 -19.68 0.66
CA LEU A 323 1.51 -19.49 -0.79
C LEU A 323 2.43 -20.49 -1.49
N GLU A 324 3.59 -20.77 -0.90
CA GLU A 324 4.53 -21.75 -1.45
C GLU A 324 3.94 -23.17 -1.43
N VAL A 325 3.31 -23.56 -0.32
CA VAL A 325 2.61 -24.85 -0.21
C VAL A 325 1.44 -24.90 -1.19
N PHE A 326 0.69 -23.80 -1.33
CA PHE A 326 -0.42 -23.70 -2.28
C PHE A 326 0.05 -23.85 -3.73
N SER A 327 1.14 -23.17 -4.11
CA SER A 327 1.72 -23.21 -5.47
C SER A 327 2.12 -24.64 -5.85
N GLU A 328 2.81 -25.33 -4.94
CA GLU A 328 3.25 -26.71 -5.14
C GLU A 328 2.05 -27.67 -5.22
N LEU A 329 1.13 -27.58 -4.26
CA LEU A 329 -0.09 -28.39 -4.23
C LEU A 329 -0.90 -28.21 -5.52
N TRP A 330 -1.06 -26.96 -5.97
CA TRP A 330 -1.84 -26.68 -7.17
C TRP A 330 -1.18 -27.28 -8.42
N THR A 331 0.15 -27.24 -8.52
CA THR A 331 0.90 -27.87 -9.61
C THR A 331 0.78 -29.40 -9.59
N LYS A 332 0.73 -30.01 -8.40
CA LYS A 332 0.50 -31.46 -8.24
C LYS A 332 -0.94 -31.87 -8.57
N ILE A 333 -1.94 -31.02 -8.27
CA ILE A 333 -3.35 -31.23 -8.63
C ILE A 333 -3.59 -31.05 -10.13
N ASP A 334 -2.99 -30.03 -10.73
CA ASP A 334 -3.14 -29.69 -12.13
C ASP A 334 -1.77 -29.37 -12.74
N SER A 335 -1.23 -30.30 -13.52
CA SER A 335 0.08 -30.12 -14.17
C SER A 335 0.12 -28.92 -15.12
N GLN A 336 -1.03 -28.48 -15.66
CA GLN A 336 -1.14 -27.27 -16.48
C GLN A 336 -1.06 -25.97 -15.64
N ALA A 337 -1.18 -26.08 -14.32
CA ALA A 337 -1.02 -24.96 -13.41
C ALA A 337 0.44 -24.62 -13.10
N ARG A 338 1.43 -25.41 -13.55
CA ARG A 338 2.86 -25.20 -13.26
C ARG A 338 3.34 -23.77 -13.52
N TYR A 339 2.97 -23.19 -14.67
CA TYR A 339 3.31 -21.79 -14.99
C TYR A 339 2.62 -20.78 -14.05
N LYS A 340 1.37 -21.04 -13.66
CA LYS A 340 0.60 -20.17 -12.77
C LYS A 340 1.13 -20.23 -11.33
N GLY A 341 1.51 -21.42 -10.85
CA GLY A 341 2.21 -21.63 -9.59
C GLY A 341 3.52 -20.86 -9.53
N ALA A 342 4.39 -21.04 -10.54
CA ALA A 342 5.64 -20.28 -10.65
C ALA A 342 5.41 -18.76 -10.59
N ARG A 343 4.38 -18.27 -11.28
CA ARG A 343 4.01 -16.84 -11.25
C ARG A 343 3.57 -16.35 -9.87
N LEU A 344 2.89 -17.18 -9.06
CA LEU A 344 2.56 -16.82 -7.67
C LEU A 344 3.83 -16.63 -6.84
N GLU A 345 4.79 -17.53 -7.00
CA GLU A 345 6.07 -17.45 -6.30
C GLU A 345 6.90 -16.25 -6.74
N GLU A 346 6.89 -15.90 -8.03
CA GLU A 346 7.51 -14.66 -8.53
C GLU A 346 6.92 -13.41 -7.86
N ILE A 347 5.58 -13.33 -7.75
CA ILE A 347 4.90 -12.22 -7.07
C ILE A 347 5.30 -12.19 -5.59
N PHE A 348 5.37 -13.35 -4.94
CA PHE A 348 5.76 -13.44 -3.55
C PHE A 348 7.20 -12.99 -3.32
N ASN A 349 8.13 -13.46 -4.15
CA ASN A 349 9.54 -13.04 -4.12
C ASN A 349 9.67 -11.52 -4.31
N PHE A 350 8.95 -10.95 -5.27
CA PHE A 350 8.92 -9.50 -5.47
C PHE A 350 8.49 -8.76 -4.20
N VAL A 351 7.43 -9.23 -3.51
CA VAL A 351 6.94 -8.63 -2.26
C VAL A 351 7.98 -8.71 -1.15
N ILE A 352 8.63 -9.87 -0.99
CA ILE A 352 9.67 -10.09 0.00
C ILE A 352 10.88 -9.19 -0.28
N ASP A 353 11.37 -9.15 -1.52
CA ASP A 353 12.52 -8.35 -1.91
C ASP A 353 12.26 -6.86 -1.74
N HIS A 354 11.08 -6.37 -2.15
CA HIS A 354 10.70 -4.97 -1.95
C HIS A 354 10.60 -4.60 -0.46
N GLN A 355 10.05 -5.51 0.35
CA GLN A 355 9.97 -5.30 1.79
C GLN A 355 11.36 -5.29 2.43
N LEU A 356 12.22 -6.23 2.05
CA LEU A 356 13.61 -6.32 2.47
C LEU A 356 14.40 -5.06 2.10
N ASN A 357 14.21 -4.52 0.90
CA ASN A 357 14.88 -3.28 0.47
C ASN A 357 14.41 -2.07 1.31
N LYS A 358 13.13 -1.99 1.64
CA LYS A 358 12.61 -0.91 2.50
C LYS A 358 12.99 -1.05 3.97
N ILE A 359 13.26 -2.26 4.46
CA ILE A 359 13.80 -2.44 5.81
C ILE A 359 15.25 -1.92 5.86
N GLY A 360 16.03 -2.14 4.80
CA GLY A 360 17.47 -1.82 4.75
C GLY A 360 18.33 -2.92 5.40
N ALA A 361 19.60 -3.04 4.96
CA ALA A 361 20.50 -4.10 5.40
C ALA A 361 20.80 -4.02 6.91
N ASP A 362 21.11 -2.83 7.42
CA ASP A 362 21.48 -2.64 8.83
C ASP A 362 20.34 -3.01 9.79
N LYS A 363 19.15 -2.47 9.53
CA LYS A 363 17.96 -2.75 10.34
C LYS A 363 17.53 -4.20 10.23
N TYR A 364 17.67 -4.83 9.07
CA TYR A 364 17.43 -6.26 8.91
C TYR A 364 18.43 -7.06 9.75
N ASN A 365 19.72 -6.81 9.61
CA ASN A 365 20.75 -7.52 10.35
C ASN A 365 20.53 -7.38 11.87
N HIS A 366 20.26 -6.17 12.36
CA HIS A 366 19.96 -5.92 13.77
C HIS A 366 18.73 -6.71 14.26
N ASN A 367 17.63 -6.70 13.51
CA ASN A 367 16.39 -7.35 13.92
C ASN A 367 16.44 -8.87 13.83
N TYR A 368 17.25 -9.43 12.91
CA TYR A 368 17.21 -10.85 12.58
C TYR A 368 18.44 -11.66 12.99
N GLN A 369 19.55 -11.02 13.41
CA GLN A 369 20.81 -11.69 13.76
C GLN A 369 20.71 -12.78 14.85
N HIS A 370 19.70 -12.71 15.72
CA HIS A 370 19.53 -13.64 16.83
C HIS A 370 18.64 -14.85 16.50
N TYR A 371 18.10 -14.92 15.29
CA TYR A 371 17.17 -15.98 14.89
C TYR A 371 17.85 -17.09 14.08
N PRO A 372 17.44 -18.35 14.26
CA PRO A 372 17.94 -19.48 13.46
C PRO A 372 17.76 -19.26 11.96
N GLY A 373 18.78 -19.62 11.19
CA GLY A 373 18.80 -19.48 9.72
C GLY A 373 19.03 -18.06 9.20
N PHE A 374 19.47 -17.13 10.04
CA PHE A 374 19.82 -15.76 9.64
C PHE A 374 20.91 -15.73 8.55
N ILE A 375 20.64 -14.97 7.48
CA ILE A 375 21.60 -14.69 6.41
C ILE A 375 21.90 -13.19 6.43
N LYS A 376 23.15 -12.82 6.73
CA LYS A 376 23.59 -11.42 6.78
C LYS A 376 23.43 -10.76 5.42
N ARG A 377 22.76 -9.61 5.37
CA ARG A 377 22.62 -8.78 4.17
C ARG A 377 23.73 -7.73 4.13
N LYS A 378 24.33 -7.56 2.94
CA LYS A 378 25.37 -6.54 2.67
C LYS A 378 24.74 -5.23 2.22
#